data_AF-T1BJS3-F1
#
_entry.id   AF-T1BJS3-F1
#
_cell.length_a   1.000
_cell.length_b   1.000
_cell.length_c   1.000
_cell.angle_alpha   90.00
_cell.angle_beta   90.00
_cell.angle_gamma   90.00
#
_symmetry.space_group_name_H-M   'P 1'
#
loop_
_entity.id
_entity.type
_entity.pdbx_description
1 polymer ?
#
loop_
_entity_poly.entity_id
_entity_poly.type
_entity_poly.pdbx_seq_one_letter_code
_entity_poly.pdbx_strand_id
1 'polypeptide(L)'
;TIDWDGQIRMDPSSPYAMESLVALKDRYDIAFAADTDHDRHGIVTRSGGLMAPNHYLSVMVSYLFTHRTKWSQKARVGKTLVSSRMIDAVAKDLGRMIYEVPVGFKYFVDGLMDGSLGFGGEESAG
;
A
#
# COMPACT_ATOMS: atom_id res chain seq x y z
N THR A 1 -3.00 -10.70 -19.43
CA THR A 1 -2.20 -11.93 -19.34
C THR A 1 -2.89 -12.86 -18.35
N ILE A 2 -2.50 -14.15 -18.28
CA ILE A 2 -3.03 -15.07 -17.27
C ILE A 2 -2.23 -14.92 -15.97
N ASP A 3 -2.86 -15.23 -14.83
CA ASP A 3 -2.22 -15.19 -13.53
C ASP A 3 -1.35 -16.45 -13.30
N TRP A 4 -0.65 -16.52 -12.17
CA TRP A 4 0.33 -17.56 -11.83
C TRP A 4 -0.17 -19.01 -11.95
N ASP A 5 -1.48 -19.24 -11.80
CA ASP A 5 -2.14 -20.55 -11.90
C ASP A 5 -2.82 -20.80 -13.25
N GLY A 6 -2.60 -19.91 -14.22
CA GLY A 6 -3.17 -19.98 -15.56
C GLY A 6 -4.63 -19.50 -15.66
N GLN A 7 -5.22 -18.99 -14.57
CA GLN A 7 -6.56 -18.42 -14.57
C GLN A 7 -6.55 -16.94 -14.96
N ILE A 8 -7.71 -16.44 -15.41
CA ILE A 8 -7.90 -15.00 -15.65
C ILE A 8 -8.26 -14.34 -14.32
N ARG A 9 -7.36 -13.49 -13.81
CA ARG A 9 -7.60 -12.60 -12.66
C ARG A 9 -7.08 -11.20 -12.95
N MET A 10 -7.77 -10.21 -12.41
CA MET A 10 -7.43 -8.79 -12.52
C MET A 10 -6.74 -8.33 -11.24
N ASP A 11 -5.67 -9.02 -10.83
CA ASP A 11 -4.93 -8.70 -9.61
C ASP A 11 -3.79 -7.71 -9.89
N PRO A 12 -3.88 -6.45 -9.44
CA PRO A 12 -2.87 -5.44 -9.70
C PRO A 12 -1.55 -5.69 -8.95
N SER A 13 -1.54 -6.62 -8.00
CA SER A 13 -0.35 -7.00 -7.22
C SER A 13 0.37 -8.24 -7.77
N SER A 14 -0.23 -8.95 -8.73
CA SER A 14 0.37 -10.13 -9.34
C SER A 14 1.33 -9.74 -10.48
N PRO A 15 2.60 -10.18 -10.46
CA PRO A 15 3.52 -9.94 -11.58
C PRO A 15 3.10 -10.65 -12.87
N TYR A 16 2.29 -11.71 -12.79
CA TYR A 16 1.79 -12.45 -13.95
C TYR A 16 0.64 -11.71 -14.63
N ALA A 17 -0.35 -11.27 -13.85
CA ALA A 17 -1.45 -10.46 -14.36
C ALA A 17 -0.96 -9.08 -14.87
N MET A 18 0.11 -8.55 -14.28
CA MET A 18 0.69 -7.25 -14.61
C MET A 18 1.80 -7.30 -15.68
N GLU A 19 2.16 -8.49 -16.21
CA GLU A 19 3.31 -8.69 -17.10
C GLU A 19 3.35 -7.68 -18.25
N SER A 20 2.22 -7.48 -18.94
CA SER A 20 2.13 -6.54 -20.07
C SER A 20 2.40 -5.09 -19.66
N LEU A 21 1.97 -4.66 -18.46
CA LEU A 21 2.26 -3.31 -17.97
C LEU A 21 3.72 -3.18 -17.53
N VAL A 22 4.28 -4.20 -16.87
CA VAL A 22 5.68 -4.25 -16.46
C VAL A 22 6.61 -4.21 -17.68
N ALA A 23 6.26 -4.86 -18.79
CA ALA A 23 6.99 -4.79 -20.05
C ALA A 23 7.04 -3.37 -20.65
N LEU A 24 6.12 -2.48 -20.24
CA LEU A 24 6.07 -1.08 -20.66
C LEU A 24 6.75 -0.13 -19.66
N LYS A 25 7.37 -0.63 -18.57
CA LYS A 25 7.92 0.21 -17.49
C LYS A 25 8.93 1.27 -17.96
N ASP A 26 9.64 1.03 -19.06
CA ASP A 26 10.66 1.96 -19.55
C ASP A 26 10.05 3.16 -20.31
N ARG A 27 8.78 3.05 -20.72
CA ARG A 27 8.04 4.10 -21.44
C ARG A 27 7.42 5.17 -20.53
N TYR A 28 7.34 4.92 -19.23
CA TYR A 28 6.68 5.79 -18.26
C TYR A 28 7.59 6.01 -17.05
N ASP A 29 7.50 7.16 -16.40
CA ASP A 29 8.21 7.38 -15.13
C ASP A 29 7.59 6.55 -14.01
N ILE A 30 6.26 6.50 -13.99
CA ILE A 30 5.43 5.68 -13.11
C ILE A 30 4.26 5.16 -13.94
N ALA A 31 3.91 3.90 -13.76
CA ALA A 31 2.66 3.31 -14.23
C ALA A 31 1.94 2.63 -13.05
N PHE A 32 0.63 2.47 -13.14
CA PHE A 32 -0.15 1.85 -12.08
C PHE A 32 -1.36 1.10 -12.64
N ALA A 33 -1.89 0.17 -11.86
CA ALA A 33 -3.14 -0.52 -12.12
C ALA A 33 -3.95 -0.66 -10.84
N ALA A 34 -5.23 -0.97 -11.00
CA ALA A 34 -6.13 -1.35 -9.92
C ALA A 34 -6.86 -2.64 -10.32
N ASP A 35 -7.48 -3.31 -9.36
CA ASP A 35 -8.44 -4.36 -9.63
C ASP A 35 -9.81 -3.79 -10.06
N THR A 36 -10.77 -4.68 -10.30
CA THR A 36 -12.04 -4.36 -10.96
C THR A 36 -12.95 -3.42 -10.17
N ASP A 37 -12.82 -3.40 -8.86
CA ASP A 37 -13.54 -2.54 -7.91
C ASP A 37 -12.70 -1.37 -7.39
N HIS A 38 -11.43 -1.27 -7.84
CA HIS A 38 -10.55 -0.13 -7.63
C HIS A 38 -10.20 0.17 -6.17
N ASP A 39 -10.24 -0.81 -5.28
CA ASP A 39 -9.83 -0.66 -3.88
C ASP A 39 -8.37 -1.07 -3.64
N ARG A 40 -7.76 -1.82 -4.57
CA ARG A 40 -6.34 -2.19 -4.53
C ARG A 40 -5.51 -1.50 -5.60
N HIS A 41 -4.19 -1.44 -5.37
CA HIS A 41 -3.26 -0.74 -6.25
C HIS A 41 -1.98 -1.53 -6.56
N GLY A 42 -1.53 -1.44 -7.80
CA GLY A 42 -0.25 -1.94 -8.27
C GLY A 42 0.60 -0.80 -8.79
N ILE A 43 1.83 -0.64 -8.29
CA ILE A 43 2.72 0.45 -8.67
C ILE A 43 3.91 -0.10 -9.45
N VAL A 44 4.10 0.41 -10.67
CA VAL A 44 5.20 0.03 -11.57
C VAL A 44 6.14 1.21 -11.73
N THR A 45 7.43 0.97 -11.48
CA THR A 45 8.51 1.95 -11.65
C THR A 45 9.48 1.49 -12.72
N ARG A 46 10.14 2.44 -13.38
CA ARG A 46 11.17 2.15 -14.39
C ARG A 46 12.31 1.29 -13.84
N SER A 47 12.76 1.57 -12.61
CA SER A 47 13.90 0.89 -11.98
C SER A 47 13.56 -0.45 -11.35
N GLY A 48 12.35 -0.61 -10.79
CA GLY A 48 11.97 -1.76 -9.98
C GLY A 48 10.93 -2.70 -10.59
N GLY A 49 10.32 -2.33 -11.73
CA GLY A 49 9.13 -3.02 -12.22
C GLY A 49 7.98 -2.87 -11.22
N LEU A 50 7.19 -3.93 -11.02
CA LEU A 50 6.11 -3.96 -10.04
C LEU A 50 6.67 -3.94 -8.61
N MET A 51 6.31 -2.91 -7.84
CA MET A 51 6.71 -2.78 -6.44
C MET A 51 5.95 -3.77 -5.56
N ALA A 52 6.65 -4.39 -4.62
CA ALA A 52 6.01 -5.17 -3.57
C ALA A 52 5.09 -4.26 -2.72
N PRO A 53 3.85 -4.66 -2.40
CA PRO A 53 2.89 -3.83 -1.68
C PRO A 53 3.44 -3.26 -0.36
N ASN A 54 4.05 -4.12 0.46
CA ASN A 54 4.67 -3.74 1.73
C ASN A 54 5.73 -2.62 1.60
N HIS A 55 6.49 -2.59 0.50
CA HIS A 55 7.47 -1.54 0.27
C HIS A 55 6.77 -0.21 0.00
N TYR A 56 5.73 -0.23 -0.84
CA TYR A 56 4.98 0.97 -1.16
C TYR A 56 4.21 1.51 0.05
N LEU A 57 3.58 0.67 0.87
CA LEU A 57 2.93 1.09 2.12
C LEU A 57 3.92 1.81 3.06
N SER A 58 5.15 1.29 3.19
CA SER A 58 6.19 1.93 4.01
C SER A 58 6.57 3.32 3.49
N VAL A 59 6.69 3.46 2.16
CA VAL A 59 6.96 4.76 1.50
C VAL A 59 5.77 5.72 1.67
N MET A 60 4.53 5.25 1.54
CA MET A 60 3.33 6.05 1.76
C MET A 60 3.29 6.60 3.19
N VAL A 61 3.55 5.77 4.20
CA VAL A 61 3.61 6.22 5.60
C VAL A 61 4.69 7.28 5.77
N SER A 62 5.91 7.04 5.27
CA SER A 62 7.00 8.01 5.32
C SER A 62 6.61 9.36 4.71
N TYR A 63 6.04 9.34 3.51
CA TYR A 63 5.68 10.54 2.78
C TYR A 63 4.49 11.28 3.41
N LEU A 64 3.39 10.60 3.72
CA LEU A 64 2.17 11.23 4.23
C LEU A 64 2.41 11.94 5.56
N PHE A 65 3.08 11.27 6.51
CA PHE A 65 3.29 11.83 7.85
C PHE A 65 4.35 12.93 7.92
N THR A 66 5.13 13.13 6.85
CA THR A 66 6.06 14.27 6.70
C THR A 66 5.48 15.41 5.87
N HIS A 67 4.49 15.15 5.00
CA HIS A 67 3.94 16.14 4.06
C HIS A 67 2.49 16.57 4.37
N ARG A 68 1.85 16.03 5.42
CA ARG A 68 0.52 16.43 5.88
C ARG A 68 0.59 17.27 7.15
N THR A 69 1.06 18.50 7.02
CA THR A 69 1.31 19.43 8.17
C THR A 69 0.06 19.78 8.99
N LYS A 70 -1.13 19.59 8.43
CA LYS A 70 -2.42 19.85 9.09
C LYS A 70 -2.98 18.65 9.86
N TRP A 71 -2.38 17.46 9.74
CA TRP A 71 -2.84 16.29 10.47
C TRP A 71 -2.53 16.39 11.96
N SER A 72 -3.40 15.78 12.77
CA SER A 72 -3.18 15.68 14.21
C SER A 72 -1.84 15.01 14.50
N GLN A 73 -1.10 15.52 15.48
CA GLN A 73 0.10 14.85 15.99
C GLN A 73 -0.24 13.50 16.64
N LYS A 74 -1.50 13.32 17.07
CA LYS A 74 -2.01 12.05 17.62
C LYS A 74 -2.52 11.07 16.56
N ALA A 75 -2.59 11.47 15.28
CA ALA A 75 -2.98 10.56 14.21
C ALA A 75 -1.98 9.40 14.12
N ARG A 76 -2.50 8.18 14.12
CA ARG A 76 -1.72 6.94 14.16
C ARG A 76 -1.61 6.31 12.78
N VAL A 77 -0.67 5.37 12.65
CA VAL A 77 -0.48 4.54 11.45
C VAL A 77 -1.15 3.19 11.68
N GLY A 78 -2.23 2.91 10.97
CA GLY A 78 -2.90 1.62 10.96
C GLY A 78 -2.19 0.63 10.02
N LYS A 79 -1.96 -0.60 10.50
CA LYS A 79 -1.50 -1.72 9.67
C LYS A 79 -2.05 -3.04 10.18
N THR A 80 -2.15 -4.03 9.30
CA THR A 80 -2.42 -5.42 9.71
C THR A 80 -1.19 -6.05 10.38
N LEU A 81 -1.41 -7.03 11.24
CA LEU A 81 -0.39 -7.78 11.98
C LEU A 81 0.68 -8.42 11.07
N VAL A 82 0.27 -8.82 9.87
CA VAL A 82 1.07 -9.54 8.87
C VAL A 82 1.77 -8.60 7.89
N SER A 83 1.50 -7.29 7.95
CA SER A 83 2.24 -6.26 7.21
C SER A 83 3.66 -6.08 7.75
N SER A 84 4.55 -5.66 6.84
CA SER A 84 6.00 -5.55 7.08
C SER A 84 6.36 -4.72 8.31
N ARG A 85 7.37 -5.19 9.05
CA ARG A 85 7.96 -4.45 10.18
C ARG A 85 8.70 -3.17 9.77
N MET A 86 8.91 -2.96 8.47
CA MET A 86 9.41 -1.68 7.96
C MET A 86 8.45 -0.53 8.30
N ILE A 87 7.13 -0.78 8.29
CA ILE A 87 6.13 0.23 8.67
C ILE A 87 6.33 0.65 10.14
N ASP A 88 6.60 -0.29 11.05
CA ASP A 88 6.91 0.02 12.45
C ASP A 88 8.18 0.87 12.58
N ALA A 89 9.22 0.53 11.83
CA ALA A 89 10.49 1.26 11.85
C ALA A 89 10.31 2.71 11.37
N VAL A 90 9.59 2.90 10.26
CA VAL A 90 9.26 4.22 9.71
C VAL A 90 8.37 5.01 10.68
N ALA A 91 7.32 4.42 11.22
CA ALA A 91 6.44 5.11 12.17
C ALA A 91 7.20 5.54 13.43
N LYS A 92 8.09 4.69 13.95
CA LYS A 92 8.94 4.99 15.10
C LYS A 92 9.88 6.17 14.82
N ASP A 93 10.52 6.19 13.66
CA ASP A 93 11.41 7.30 13.24
C ASP A 93 10.65 8.63 13.17
N LEU A 94 9.38 8.59 12.73
CA LEU A 94 8.49 9.75 12.65
C LEU A 94 7.81 10.12 13.97
N GLY A 95 8.06 9.39 15.06
CA GLY A 95 7.40 9.60 16.35
C GLY A 95 5.90 9.31 16.32
N ARG A 96 5.44 8.43 15.43
CA ARG A 96 4.02 8.05 15.27
C ARG A 96 3.74 6.71 15.94
N MET A 97 2.54 6.60 16.51
CA MET A 97 2.06 5.37 17.12
C MET A 97 1.52 4.42 16.05
N ILE A 98 1.82 3.13 16.19
CA ILE A 98 1.24 2.05 15.40
C ILE A 98 -0.11 1.63 15.99
N TYR A 99 -1.10 1.42 15.14
CA TYR A 99 -2.36 0.75 15.44
C TYR A 99 -2.39 -0.58 14.66
N GLU A 100 -1.90 -1.64 15.31
CA GLU A 100 -1.81 -2.98 14.73
C GLU A 100 -3.09 -3.77 15.01
N VAL A 101 -3.64 -4.41 13.97
CA VAL A 101 -4.91 -5.14 14.02
C VAL A 101 -4.82 -6.47 13.26
N PRO A 102 -5.75 -7.42 13.47
CA PRO A 102 -5.86 -8.59 12.61
C PRO A 102 -6.12 -8.21 11.15
N VAL A 103 -6.02 -9.18 10.24
CA VAL A 103 -6.34 -8.99 8.81
C VAL A 103 -7.81 -8.53 8.63
N GLY A 104 -8.00 -7.54 7.76
CA GLY A 104 -9.30 -7.01 7.36
C GLY A 104 -9.39 -5.48 7.52
N PHE A 105 -9.59 -4.78 6.41
CA PHE A 105 -9.75 -3.32 6.38
C PHE A 105 -10.82 -2.75 7.33
N LYS A 106 -11.84 -3.55 7.69
CA LYS A 106 -12.92 -3.17 8.62
C LYS A 106 -12.42 -2.56 9.94
N TYR A 107 -11.24 -2.95 10.41
CA TYR A 107 -10.67 -2.45 11.66
C TYR A 107 -10.17 -0.99 11.57
N PHE A 108 -9.97 -0.46 10.37
CA PHE A 108 -9.53 0.92 10.17
C PHE A 108 -10.69 1.92 10.02
N VAL A 109 -11.91 1.44 9.78
CA VAL A 109 -13.06 2.28 9.40
C VAL A 109 -13.33 3.38 10.41
N ASP A 110 -13.55 3.05 11.68
CA ASP A 110 -13.87 4.04 12.72
C ASP A 110 -12.76 5.06 12.89
N GLY A 111 -11.50 4.60 12.87
CA GLY A 111 -10.34 5.45 13.06
C GLY A 111 -10.03 6.37 11.88
N LEU A 112 -10.34 5.94 10.65
CA LEU A 112 -10.25 6.81 9.46
C LEU A 112 -11.39 7.83 9.46
N MET A 113 -12.60 7.43 9.87
CA MET A 113 -13.78 8.30 9.93
C MET A 113 -13.65 9.39 11.00
N ASP A 114 -13.11 9.08 12.17
CA ASP A 114 -12.91 10.04 13.26
C ASP A 114 -11.58 10.82 13.19
N GLY A 115 -10.70 10.45 12.24
CA GLY A 115 -9.39 11.08 12.02
C GLY A 115 -8.31 10.71 13.04
N SER A 116 -8.54 9.70 13.89
CA SER A 116 -7.53 9.15 14.81
C SER A 116 -6.48 8.29 14.09
N LEU A 117 -6.80 7.78 12.89
CA LEU A 117 -5.87 7.15 11.96
C LEU A 117 -5.62 8.09 10.76
N GLY A 118 -4.36 8.39 10.49
CA GLY A 118 -3.97 9.11 9.27
C GLY A 118 -3.78 8.17 8.06
N PHE A 119 -3.64 6.87 8.33
CA PHE A 119 -3.38 5.84 7.34
C PHE A 119 -3.88 4.50 7.86
N GLY A 120 -4.36 3.65 6.97
CA GLY A 120 -4.63 2.23 7.20
C GLY A 120 -4.26 1.46 5.93
N GLY A 121 -3.57 0.34 6.07
CA GLY A 121 -3.13 -0.45 4.92
C GLY A 121 -2.94 -1.93 5.26
N GLU A 122 -3.09 -2.75 4.23
CA GLU A 122 -2.98 -4.20 4.24
C GLU A 122 -1.93 -4.65 3.23
N GLU A 123 -1.14 -5.67 3.57
CA GLU A 123 -0.08 -6.20 2.72
C GLU A 123 -0.58 -6.79 1.39
N SER A 124 -1.90 -7.00 1.27
CA SER A 124 -2.62 -7.38 0.05
C SER A 124 -2.83 -6.24 -0.95
N ALA A 125 -2.08 -5.14 -0.81
CA ALA A 125 -2.10 -3.97 -1.69
C ALA A 125 -3.34 -3.08 -1.59
N GLY A 126 -3.93 -3.01 -0.39
CA GLY A 126 -5.05 -2.14 -0.02
C GLY A 126 -4.64 -1.13 1.05
#